data_AF-A0A8W8KD44-F1
#
_entry.id   AF-A0A8W8KD44-F1
#
_cell.length_a   1.000
_cell.length_b   1.000
_cell.length_c   1.000
_cell.angle_alpha   90.00
_cell.angle_beta   90.00
_cell.angle_gamma   90.00
#
_symmetry.space_group_name_H-M   'P 1'
#
loop_
_entity.id
_entity.type
_entity.pdbx_description
1 polymer ?
#
loop_
_entity_poly.entity_id
_entity_poly.type
_entity_poly.pdbx_seq_one_letter_code
_entity_poly.pdbx_strand_id
1 'polypeptide(L)'
;MNYHILESSFYCLDFEERKKKDDMKPEVVAPQYVCVVNQNHILCQCCLQPMPDRRTLPETRQQCCLCLRSFCHVYWGCKKAECLGCIGRFKDMNLGRKCLVNLILENPYESEILQNYLEEKKMTLNEMRDICMQKLDEGTYKCIDQRRLNLTSERTVCYPCALRNFKDLAYSFRSDIKKEDLPEAVRRRNDCYWGKNCRTQKNKPHHAQNFNHVCEQTRTS
;
A
#
# COMPACT_ATOMS: atom_id res chain seq x y z
N MET A 1 17.70 -32.91 22.09
CA MET A 1 18.29 -31.61 21.74
C MET A 1 17.47 -31.02 20.58
N ASN A 2 16.47 -30.18 20.91
CA ASN A 2 16.01 -29.00 20.18
C ASN A 2 15.75 -29.00 18.65
N TYR A 3 15.12 -30.01 18.05
CA TYR A 3 14.61 -29.89 16.67
C TYR A 3 13.53 -28.79 16.52
N HIS A 4 12.61 -28.66 17.50
CA HIS A 4 11.57 -27.62 17.47
C HIS A 4 12.10 -26.18 17.63
N ILE A 5 13.25 -25.99 18.30
CA ILE A 5 13.83 -24.65 18.46
C ILE A 5 14.54 -24.21 17.17
N LEU A 6 15.15 -25.16 16.44
CA LEU A 6 15.82 -24.88 15.17
C LEU A 6 14.84 -24.53 14.05
N GLU A 7 13.71 -25.24 13.93
CA GLU A 7 12.65 -24.88 12.97
C GLU A 7 12.05 -23.51 13.30
N SER A 8 11.67 -23.27 14.56
CA SER A 8 11.12 -21.98 14.99
C SER A 8 12.06 -20.81 14.72
N SER A 9 13.36 -20.98 14.97
CA SER A 9 14.39 -19.98 14.66
C SER A 9 14.57 -19.75 13.16
N PHE A 10 14.50 -20.80 12.34
CA PHE A 10 14.63 -20.70 10.88
C PHE A 10 13.42 -19.96 10.26
N TYR A 11 12.20 -20.28 10.69
CA TYR A 11 10.98 -19.58 10.26
C TYR A 11 10.95 -18.10 10.66
N CYS A 12 11.52 -17.75 11.82
CA CYS A 12 11.61 -16.35 12.25
C CYS A 12 12.66 -15.55 11.44
N LEU A 13 13.79 -16.16 11.07
CA LEU A 13 14.79 -15.53 10.20
C LEU A 13 14.23 -15.26 8.80
N ASP A 14 13.48 -16.20 8.23
CA ASP A 14 12.80 -16.03 6.94
C ASP A 14 11.80 -14.85 6.97
N PHE A 15 10.98 -14.74 8.02
CA PHE A 15 10.01 -13.64 8.12
C PHE A 15 10.68 -12.26 8.17
N GLU A 16 11.73 -12.09 9.00
CA GLU A 16 12.44 -10.82 9.07
C GLU A 16 13.18 -10.47 7.77
N GLU A 17 13.67 -11.46 7.03
CA GLU A 17 14.21 -11.24 5.68
C GLU A 17 13.14 -10.83 4.67
N ARG A 18 11.97 -11.47 4.68
CA ARG A 18 10.84 -11.08 3.83
C ARG A 18 10.37 -9.66 4.14
N LYS A 19 10.29 -9.25 5.41
CA LYS A 19 9.93 -7.88 5.83
C LYS A 19 10.90 -6.83 5.31
N LYS A 20 12.20 -7.12 5.24
CA LYS A 20 13.18 -6.17 4.67
C LYS A 20 12.86 -5.83 3.22
N LYS A 21 12.28 -6.77 2.46
CA LYS A 21 11.87 -6.54 1.06
C LYS A 21 10.74 -5.53 0.94
N ASP A 22 9.90 -5.37 1.96
CA ASP A 22 8.85 -4.33 2.00
C ASP A 22 9.45 -2.92 1.92
N ASP A 23 10.68 -2.70 2.38
CA ASP A 23 11.34 -1.39 2.31
C ASP A 23 12.37 -1.29 1.17
N MET A 24 12.51 -2.34 0.35
CA MET A 24 13.48 -2.39 -0.73
C MET A 24 12.90 -1.88 -2.04
N LYS A 25 13.52 -0.86 -2.62
CA LYS A 25 13.16 -0.37 -3.95
C LYS A 25 13.38 -1.48 -5.00
N PRO A 26 12.39 -1.81 -5.83
CA PRO A 26 12.58 -2.75 -6.93
C PRO A 26 13.68 -2.29 -7.90
N GLU A 27 14.52 -3.22 -8.34
CA GLU A 27 15.51 -2.96 -9.38
C GLU A 27 14.84 -2.88 -10.75
N VAL A 28 15.34 -1.98 -11.60
CA VAL A 28 14.84 -1.78 -12.96
C VAL A 28 16.03 -1.67 -13.90
N VAL A 29 15.98 -2.43 -14.98
CA VAL A 29 16.99 -2.38 -16.05
C VAL A 29 16.66 -1.22 -16.98
N ALA A 30 17.56 -0.26 -17.08
CA ALA A 30 17.40 0.86 -18.01
C ALA A 30 17.48 0.37 -19.46
N PRO A 31 16.65 0.90 -20.37
CA PRO A 31 16.74 0.57 -21.79
C PRO A 31 18.05 1.12 -22.37
N GLN A 32 18.63 0.38 -23.31
CA GLN A 32 19.72 0.87 -24.15
C GLN A 32 19.13 1.80 -25.23
N TYR A 33 18.80 3.02 -24.83
CA TYR A 33 18.15 4.02 -25.68
C TYR A 33 18.92 5.33 -25.65
N VAL A 34 19.10 5.92 -26.83
CA VAL A 34 19.68 7.25 -27.02
C VAL A 34 18.63 8.13 -27.68
N CYS A 35 18.47 9.35 -27.17
CA CYS A 35 17.50 10.29 -27.71
C CYS A 35 17.84 10.68 -29.15
N VAL A 36 16.81 10.80 -29.99
CA VAL A 36 16.98 11.38 -31.33
C VAL A 36 17.07 12.90 -31.24
N VAL A 37 17.62 13.53 -32.28
CA VAL A 37 17.69 15.00 -32.39
C VAL A 37 16.29 15.60 -32.25
N ASN A 38 16.16 16.66 -31.45
CA ASN A 38 14.90 17.35 -31.14
C ASN A 38 13.84 16.53 -30.38
N GLN A 39 14.21 15.40 -29.76
CA GLN A 39 13.27 14.66 -28.92
C GLN A 39 12.90 15.44 -27.65
N ASN A 40 11.59 15.47 -27.36
CA ASN A 40 11.06 16.05 -26.14
C ASN A 40 11.49 15.25 -24.90
N HIS A 41 11.69 15.97 -23.80
CA HIS A 41 11.95 15.40 -22.48
C HIS A 41 10.88 15.86 -21.50
N ILE A 42 10.53 14.97 -20.58
CA ILE A 42 9.55 15.21 -19.52
C ILE A 42 10.22 15.04 -18.16
N LEU A 43 9.77 15.82 -17.19
CA LEU A 43 10.29 15.72 -15.83
C LEU A 43 9.56 14.62 -15.05
N CYS A 44 10.32 13.82 -14.30
CA CYS A 44 9.73 12.93 -13.33
C CYS A 44 9.17 13.73 -12.15
N GLN A 45 7.88 13.57 -11.83
CA GLN A 45 7.25 14.26 -10.70
C GLN A 45 7.79 13.84 -9.32
N CYS A 46 8.56 12.74 -9.26
CA CYS A 46 9.20 12.29 -8.01
C CYS A 46 10.56 12.97 -7.79
N CYS A 47 11.49 12.81 -8.74
CA CYS A 47 12.88 13.24 -8.61
C CYS A 47 13.24 14.52 -9.39
N LEU A 48 12.31 15.05 -10.18
CA LEU A 48 12.47 16.21 -11.06
C LEU A 48 13.59 16.08 -12.10
N GLN A 49 14.16 14.89 -12.28
CA GLN A 49 15.13 14.63 -13.34
C GLN A 49 14.40 14.45 -14.69
N PRO A 50 15.00 14.95 -15.79
CA PRO A 50 14.45 14.76 -17.13
C PRO A 50 14.58 13.30 -17.58
N MET A 51 13.60 12.83 -18.34
CA MET A 51 13.65 11.56 -19.07
C MET A 51 13.10 11.76 -20.48
N PRO A 52 13.51 10.93 -21.46
CA PRO A 52 13.00 11.02 -22.83
C PRO A 52 11.48 10.82 -22.81
N ASP A 53 10.72 11.70 -23.45
CA ASP A 53 9.27 11.51 -23.59
C ASP A 53 9.02 10.42 -24.62
N ARG A 54 8.58 9.26 -24.13
CA ARG A 54 8.24 8.09 -24.94
C ARG A 54 6.85 7.55 -24.58
N ARG A 55 6.00 8.38 -23.96
CA ARG A 55 4.65 7.99 -23.49
C ARG A 55 3.73 7.50 -24.59
N THR A 56 4.02 7.82 -25.86
CA THR A 56 3.32 7.30 -27.03
C THR A 56 3.55 5.81 -27.25
N LEU A 57 4.63 5.25 -26.68
CA LEU A 57 5.00 3.86 -26.78
C LEU A 57 4.46 3.06 -25.58
N PRO A 58 3.59 2.05 -25.79
CA PRO A 58 2.92 1.30 -24.72
C PRO A 58 3.86 0.67 -23.68
N GLU A 59 5.07 0.30 -24.09
CA GLU A 59 6.03 -0.40 -23.24
C GLU A 59 6.70 0.50 -22.18
N THR A 60 6.73 1.82 -22.38
CA THR A 60 7.57 2.69 -21.56
C THR A 60 6.93 3.12 -20.24
N ARG A 61 5.59 2.99 -20.12
CA ARG A 61 4.79 3.17 -18.88
C ARG A 61 5.25 4.36 -18.01
N GLN A 62 5.51 5.49 -18.64
CA GLN A 62 6.05 6.70 -17.99
C GLN A 62 4.99 7.56 -17.30
N GLN A 63 3.70 7.18 -17.34
CA GLN A 63 2.58 8.01 -16.88
C GLN A 63 1.62 7.22 -16.00
N CYS A 64 1.19 7.81 -14.89
CA CYS A 64 0.14 7.25 -14.03
C CYS A 64 -1.22 7.36 -14.70
N CYS A 65 -1.98 6.26 -14.78
CA CYS A 65 -3.31 6.26 -15.41
C CYS A 65 -4.38 7.03 -14.61
N LEU A 66 -4.10 7.39 -13.35
CA LEU A 66 -5.06 8.08 -12.46
C LEU A 66 -4.86 9.59 -12.44
N CYS A 67 -3.61 10.06 -12.25
CA CYS A 67 -3.32 11.50 -12.17
C CYS A 67 -2.61 12.08 -13.40
N LEU A 68 -2.30 11.25 -14.40
CA LEU A 68 -1.65 11.62 -15.67
C LEU A 68 -0.26 12.28 -15.52
N ARG A 69 0.30 12.30 -14.32
CA ARG A 69 1.67 12.79 -14.06
C ARG A 69 2.70 11.74 -14.48
N SER A 70 3.88 12.23 -14.84
CA SER A 70 4.97 11.42 -15.39
C SER A 70 6.00 11.01 -14.34
N PHE A 71 6.53 9.79 -14.45
CA PHE A 71 7.44 9.19 -13.48
C PHE A 71 8.44 8.26 -14.16
N CYS A 72 9.69 8.25 -13.67
CA CYS A 72 10.79 7.58 -14.37
C CYS A 72 11.14 6.17 -13.86
N HIS A 73 10.49 5.68 -12.79
CA HIS A 73 10.97 4.46 -12.14
C HIS A 73 10.86 3.22 -13.02
N VAL A 74 9.69 2.94 -13.62
CA VAL A 74 9.54 1.81 -14.56
C VAL A 74 10.43 1.96 -15.79
N TYR A 75 10.76 3.19 -16.19
CA TYR A 75 11.60 3.43 -17.36
C TYR A 75 13.07 3.06 -17.11
N TRP A 76 13.68 3.53 -16.00
CA TRP A 76 15.11 3.31 -15.77
C TRP A 76 15.55 3.35 -14.29
N GLY A 77 14.59 3.24 -13.37
CA GLY A 77 14.86 3.33 -11.95
C GLY A 77 15.10 4.77 -11.45
N CYS A 78 14.10 5.34 -10.80
CA CYS A 78 14.21 6.65 -10.13
C CYS A 78 15.39 6.67 -9.14
N LYS A 79 16.19 7.74 -9.10
CA LYS A 79 17.38 7.83 -8.22
C LYS A 79 17.18 8.70 -6.97
N LYS A 80 15.98 9.21 -6.74
CA LYS A 80 15.69 9.97 -5.50
C LYS A 80 15.85 9.04 -4.29
N ALA A 81 16.57 9.54 -3.26
CA ALA A 81 16.65 8.88 -1.96
C ALA A 81 15.26 8.63 -1.37
N GLU A 82 15.09 7.56 -0.60
CA GLU A 82 13.81 7.11 -0.02
C GLU A 82 12.69 6.78 -1.02
N CYS A 83 12.90 6.91 -2.33
CA CYS A 83 11.90 6.49 -3.31
C CYS A 83 11.90 4.97 -3.43
N LEU A 84 10.78 4.33 -3.10
CA LEU A 84 10.56 2.88 -3.21
C LEU A 84 10.11 2.42 -4.61
N GLY A 85 10.12 3.34 -5.58
CA GLY A 85 9.59 3.12 -6.91
C GLY A 85 8.37 4.00 -7.15
N CYS A 86 8.57 5.11 -7.86
CA CYS A 86 7.56 6.16 -7.93
C CYS A 86 6.39 5.87 -8.88
N ILE A 87 6.50 4.82 -9.68
CA ILE A 87 5.48 4.32 -10.61
C ILE A 87 5.71 2.82 -10.81
N GLY A 88 4.63 2.08 -11.08
CA GLY A 88 4.63 0.62 -11.27
C GLY A 88 3.23 0.13 -11.62
N ARG A 89 3.07 -1.18 -11.88
CA ARG A 89 1.72 -1.79 -11.86
C ARG A 89 1.21 -1.73 -10.43
N PHE A 90 -0.11 -1.59 -10.22
CA PHE A 90 -0.65 -1.43 -8.88
C PHE A 90 -0.27 -2.61 -7.96
N LYS A 91 -0.26 -3.83 -8.48
CA LYS A 91 0.22 -5.03 -7.76
C LYS A 91 1.70 -5.03 -7.40
N ASP A 92 2.54 -4.34 -8.18
CA ASP A 92 3.99 -4.32 -7.99
C ASP A 92 4.44 -3.07 -7.21
N MET A 93 3.50 -2.20 -6.82
CA MET A 93 3.83 -0.99 -6.07
C MET A 93 4.39 -1.35 -4.70
N ASN A 94 5.63 -0.93 -4.45
CA ASN A 94 6.19 -0.97 -3.12
C ASN A 94 5.74 0.27 -2.33
N LEU A 95 4.99 0.03 -1.25
CA LEU A 95 4.43 1.07 -0.37
C LEU A 95 5.30 1.36 0.88
N GLY A 96 6.24 0.49 1.23
CA GLY A 96 7.09 0.64 2.41
C GLY A 96 6.36 0.46 3.73
N ARG A 97 7.01 -0.12 4.73
CA ARG A 97 6.40 -0.34 6.06
C ARG A 97 6.04 0.95 6.77
N LYS A 98 6.70 2.08 6.43
CA LYS A 98 6.32 3.42 6.91
C LYS A 98 4.85 3.75 6.62
N CYS A 99 4.23 3.17 5.58
CA CYS A 99 2.82 3.41 5.29
C CYS A 99 1.87 2.79 6.32
N LEU A 100 2.30 1.76 7.06
CA LEU A 100 1.47 1.02 8.02
C LEU A 100 1.00 1.90 9.17
N VAL A 101 1.79 2.87 9.62
CA VAL A 101 1.51 3.72 10.80
C VAL A 101 0.14 4.41 10.76
N ASN A 102 -0.36 4.78 9.57
CA ASN A 102 -1.63 5.49 9.39
C ASN A 102 -2.46 4.87 8.26
N LEU A 103 -2.29 3.57 8.03
CA LEU A 103 -2.89 2.88 6.89
C LEU A 103 -4.41 2.76 7.03
N ILE A 104 -4.89 2.41 8.22
CA ILE A 104 -6.31 2.22 8.49
C ILE A 104 -6.94 3.55 8.91
N LEU A 105 -7.73 4.15 8.01
CA LEU A 105 -8.53 5.36 8.25
C LEU A 105 -7.74 6.59 8.76
N GLU A 106 -6.42 6.60 8.59
CA GLU A 106 -5.53 7.58 9.24
C GLU A 106 -5.66 7.57 10.78
N ASN A 107 -5.90 6.39 11.33
CA ASN A 107 -6.01 6.11 12.76
C ASN A 107 -4.80 5.26 13.19
N PRO A 108 -3.85 5.83 13.94
CA PRO A 108 -2.66 5.10 14.40
C PRO A 108 -2.98 3.85 15.22
N TYR A 109 -4.05 3.88 16.04
CA TYR A 109 -4.40 2.77 16.92
C TYR A 109 -4.98 1.58 16.14
N GLU A 110 -5.91 1.83 15.21
CA GLU A 110 -6.42 0.75 14.32
C GLU A 110 -5.32 0.22 13.39
N SER A 111 -4.39 1.09 13.00
CA SER A 111 -3.24 0.72 12.19
C SER A 111 -2.23 -0.13 12.97
N GLU A 112 -2.04 0.14 14.26
CA GLU A 112 -1.23 -0.69 15.16
C GLU A 112 -1.86 -2.07 15.37
N ILE A 113 -3.19 -2.15 15.53
CA ILE A 113 -3.91 -3.43 15.61
C ILE A 113 -3.65 -4.27 14.36
N LEU A 114 -3.72 -3.66 13.16
CA LEU A 114 -3.39 -4.36 11.93
C LEU A 114 -1.92 -4.82 11.91
N GLN A 115 -0.99 -3.96 12.30
CA GLN A 115 0.44 -4.31 12.36
C GLN A 115 0.67 -5.52 13.27
N ASN A 116 0.13 -5.51 14.48
CA ASN A 116 0.25 -6.61 15.44
C ASN A 116 -0.34 -7.91 14.88
N TYR A 117 -1.47 -7.84 14.17
CA TYR A 117 -2.05 -9.00 13.49
C TYR A 117 -1.12 -9.56 12.40
N LEU A 118 -0.53 -8.70 11.57
CA LEU A 118 0.42 -9.11 10.54
C LEU A 118 1.67 -9.78 11.14
N GLU A 119 2.19 -9.23 12.24
CA GLU A 119 3.30 -9.82 12.99
C GLU A 119 2.94 -11.20 13.55
N GLU A 120 1.78 -11.34 14.20
CA GLU A 120 1.31 -12.61 14.77
C GLU A 120 1.12 -13.68 13.69
N LYS A 121 0.55 -13.31 12.53
CA LYS A 121 0.36 -14.21 11.39
C LYS A 121 1.63 -14.40 10.54
N LYS A 122 2.75 -13.76 10.88
CA LYS A 122 4.01 -13.75 10.10
C LYS A 122 3.81 -13.36 8.63
N MET A 123 2.91 -12.41 8.40
CA MET A 123 2.52 -11.89 7.09
C MET A 123 3.17 -10.52 6.85
N THR A 124 3.81 -10.35 5.70
CA THR A 124 4.43 -9.09 5.30
C THR A 124 3.43 -8.11 4.70
N LEU A 125 3.81 -6.83 4.57
CA LEU A 125 2.98 -5.83 3.90
C LEU A 125 2.76 -6.19 2.42
N ASN A 126 3.79 -6.68 1.74
CA ASN A 126 3.67 -7.09 0.34
C ASN A 126 2.71 -8.28 0.17
N GLU A 127 2.73 -9.27 1.07
CA GLU A 127 1.77 -10.39 1.02
C GLU A 127 0.33 -9.93 1.28
N MET A 128 0.12 -9.08 2.28
CA MET A 128 -1.19 -8.45 2.51
C MET A 128 -1.64 -7.67 1.28
N ARG A 129 -0.73 -6.93 0.64
CA ARG A 129 -1.01 -6.22 -0.62
C ARG A 129 -1.45 -7.19 -1.71
N ASP A 130 -0.74 -8.29 -1.90
CA ASP A 130 -1.06 -9.26 -2.95
C ASP A 130 -2.45 -9.88 -2.76
N ILE A 131 -2.84 -10.19 -1.50
CA ILE A 131 -4.20 -10.61 -1.15
C ILE A 131 -5.22 -9.52 -1.53
N CYS A 132 -4.96 -8.27 -1.16
CA CYS A 132 -5.82 -7.13 -1.50
C CYS A 132 -5.97 -6.94 -3.02
N MET A 133 -4.91 -7.15 -3.79
CA MET A 133 -4.92 -7.02 -5.25
C MET A 133 -5.74 -8.14 -5.90
N GLN A 134 -5.60 -9.37 -5.43
CA GLN A 134 -6.46 -10.48 -5.87
C GLN A 134 -7.93 -10.16 -5.59
N LYS A 135 -8.26 -9.72 -4.37
CA LYS A 135 -9.63 -9.36 -3.98
C LYS A 135 -10.19 -8.18 -4.76
N LEU A 136 -9.34 -7.22 -5.16
CA LEU A 136 -9.71 -6.11 -6.04
C LEU A 136 -10.10 -6.63 -7.43
N ASP A 137 -9.28 -7.50 -8.03
CA ASP A 137 -9.52 -8.04 -9.37
C ASP A 137 -10.73 -8.99 -9.41
N GLU A 138 -10.98 -9.73 -8.33
CA GLU A 138 -12.21 -10.52 -8.12
C GLU A 138 -13.46 -9.64 -7.91
N GLY A 139 -13.30 -8.34 -7.65
CA GLY A 139 -14.39 -7.41 -7.38
C GLY A 139 -14.96 -7.49 -5.95
N THR A 140 -14.32 -8.27 -5.07
CA THR A 140 -14.71 -8.40 -3.65
C THR A 140 -14.30 -7.16 -2.85
N TYR A 141 -13.10 -6.63 -3.10
CA TYR A 141 -12.63 -5.36 -2.53
C TYR A 141 -12.82 -4.21 -3.51
N LYS A 142 -13.05 -3.03 -2.96
CA LYS A 142 -13.31 -1.81 -3.73
C LYS A 142 -12.51 -0.65 -3.18
N CYS A 143 -12.03 0.19 -4.08
CA CYS A 143 -11.33 1.43 -3.74
C CYS A 143 -11.91 2.61 -4.53
N ILE A 144 -11.61 3.83 -4.07
CA ILE A 144 -12.22 5.08 -4.53
C ILE A 144 -12.18 5.26 -6.05
N ASP A 145 -11.08 4.88 -6.72
CA ASP A 145 -10.93 5.06 -8.17
C ASP A 145 -11.37 3.84 -9.00
N GLN A 146 -11.77 2.72 -8.37
CA GLN A 146 -12.10 1.47 -9.08
C GLN A 146 -13.23 1.67 -10.09
N ARG A 147 -14.37 2.22 -9.66
CA ARG A 147 -15.56 2.37 -10.52
C ARG A 147 -15.39 3.42 -11.62
N ARG A 148 -14.65 4.50 -11.34
CA ARG A 148 -14.53 5.63 -12.27
C ARG A 148 -13.51 5.36 -13.38
N LEU A 149 -12.47 4.58 -13.09
CA LEU A 149 -11.30 4.43 -13.98
C LEU A 149 -10.98 2.97 -14.32
N ASN A 150 -11.86 2.03 -13.93
CA ASN A 150 -11.68 0.59 -14.05
C ASN A 150 -10.28 0.19 -13.54
N LEU A 151 -9.97 0.63 -12.32
CA LEU A 151 -8.69 0.33 -11.69
C LEU A 151 -8.64 -1.16 -11.35
N THR A 152 -7.64 -1.85 -11.91
CA THR A 152 -7.28 -3.24 -11.61
C THR A 152 -5.84 -3.29 -11.13
N SER A 153 -5.40 -4.45 -10.65
CA SER A 153 -4.03 -4.66 -10.17
C SER A 153 -2.95 -4.44 -11.25
N GLU A 154 -3.30 -4.58 -12.53
CA GLU A 154 -2.39 -4.46 -13.68
C GLU A 154 -2.15 -3.01 -14.15
N ARG A 155 -2.98 -2.07 -13.69
CA ARG A 155 -2.91 -0.68 -14.13
C ARG A 155 -1.64 0.00 -13.62
N THR A 156 -1.07 0.86 -14.46
CA THR A 156 0.15 1.60 -14.10
C THR A 156 -0.21 2.83 -13.27
N VAL A 157 0.22 2.87 -12.02
CA VAL A 157 -0.10 3.91 -11.05
C VAL A 157 1.17 4.46 -10.39
N CYS A 158 1.12 5.71 -9.94
CA CYS A 158 2.20 6.27 -9.13
C CYS A 158 1.99 6.00 -7.64
N TYR A 159 3.06 6.11 -6.84
CA TYR A 159 3.02 5.85 -5.39
C TYR A 159 1.88 6.57 -4.65
N PRO A 160 1.65 7.90 -4.81
CA PRO A 160 0.55 8.56 -4.10
C PRO A 160 -0.84 8.02 -4.46
N CYS A 161 -1.08 7.72 -5.73
CA CYS A 161 -2.35 7.16 -6.17
C CYS A 161 -2.52 5.70 -5.72
N ALA A 162 -1.43 4.92 -5.73
CA ALA A 162 -1.40 3.56 -5.22
C ALA A 162 -1.74 3.54 -3.72
N LEU A 163 -1.04 4.34 -2.90
CA LEU A 163 -1.28 4.43 -1.46
C LEU A 163 -2.72 4.87 -1.15
N ARG A 164 -3.24 5.88 -1.86
CA ARG A 164 -4.63 6.33 -1.69
C ARG A 164 -5.64 5.20 -1.87
N ASN A 165 -5.53 4.44 -2.96
CA ASN A 165 -6.44 3.33 -3.23
C ASN A 165 -6.18 2.14 -2.31
N PHE A 166 -4.92 1.89 -1.96
CA PHE A 166 -4.55 0.80 -1.07
C PHE A 166 -5.12 0.98 0.35
N LYS A 167 -5.28 2.22 0.83
CA LYS A 167 -5.96 2.49 2.12
C LYS A 167 -7.38 1.91 2.17
N ASP A 168 -8.14 2.00 1.09
CA ASP A 168 -9.49 1.41 1.03
C ASP A 168 -9.42 -0.13 1.06
N LEU A 169 -8.49 -0.72 0.30
CA LEU A 169 -8.30 -2.17 0.28
C LEU A 169 -7.82 -2.71 1.62
N ALA A 170 -6.90 -2.01 2.27
CA ALA A 170 -6.41 -2.32 3.61
C ALA A 170 -7.52 -2.24 4.66
N TYR A 171 -8.44 -1.28 4.53
CA TYR A 171 -9.63 -1.22 5.38
C TYR A 171 -10.52 -2.46 5.18
N SER A 172 -10.76 -2.88 3.93
CA SER A 172 -11.51 -4.11 3.63
C SER A 172 -10.83 -5.34 4.23
N PHE A 173 -9.51 -5.48 4.04
CA PHE A 173 -8.71 -6.55 4.66
C PHE A 173 -8.87 -6.56 6.18
N ARG A 174 -8.71 -5.42 6.84
CA ARG A 174 -8.86 -5.28 8.30
C ARG A 174 -10.28 -5.60 8.78
N SER A 175 -11.30 -5.32 7.96
CA SER A 175 -12.71 -5.62 8.27
C SER A 175 -13.02 -7.11 8.14
N ASP A 176 -12.33 -7.84 7.27
CA ASP A 176 -12.51 -9.28 7.05
C ASP A 176 -11.80 -10.14 8.11
N ILE A 177 -10.90 -9.58 8.91
CA ILE A 177 -10.27 -10.28 10.04
C ILE A 177 -11.37 -10.71 11.02
N LYS A 178 -11.43 -12.02 11.30
CA LYS A 178 -12.40 -12.57 12.25
C LYS A 178 -12.15 -12.02 13.64
N LYS A 179 -13.23 -11.80 14.41
CA LYS A 179 -13.13 -11.22 15.75
C LYS A 179 -12.25 -12.09 16.66
N GLU A 180 -12.42 -13.40 16.59
CA GLU A 180 -11.65 -14.41 17.34
C GLU A 180 -10.14 -14.36 17.09
N ASP A 181 -9.70 -13.85 15.93
CA ASP A 181 -8.29 -13.63 15.63
C ASP A 181 -7.76 -12.28 16.17
N LEU A 182 -8.58 -11.51 16.90
CA LEU A 182 -8.20 -10.24 17.52
C LEU A 182 -8.18 -10.33 19.06
N PRO A 183 -7.28 -9.57 19.73
CA PRO A 183 -7.22 -9.51 21.18
C PRO A 183 -8.57 -9.13 21.81
N GLU A 184 -8.88 -9.69 22.98
CA GLU A 184 -10.12 -9.40 23.72
C GLU A 184 -10.30 -7.89 23.97
N ALA A 185 -9.22 -7.19 24.31
CA ALA A 185 -9.23 -5.74 24.53
C ALA A 185 -9.66 -4.95 23.28
N VAL A 186 -9.34 -5.44 22.08
CA VAL A 186 -9.76 -4.85 20.80
C VAL A 186 -11.23 -5.14 20.54
N ARG A 187 -11.66 -6.39 20.77
CA ARG A 187 -13.05 -6.86 20.53
C ARG A 187 -14.09 -6.20 21.43
N ARG A 188 -13.72 -5.85 22.65
CA ARG A 188 -14.62 -5.27 23.66
C ARG A 188 -14.92 -3.78 23.46
N ARG A 189 -14.19 -3.10 22.57
CA ARG A 189 -14.41 -1.68 22.31
C ARG A 189 -15.79 -1.48 21.69
N ASN A 190 -16.52 -0.49 22.20
CA ASN A 190 -17.80 -0.11 21.60
C ASN A 190 -17.55 0.59 20.26
N ASP A 191 -18.47 0.40 19.32
CA ASP A 191 -18.43 1.09 18.04
C ASP A 191 -18.58 2.60 18.22
N CYS A 192 -17.73 3.37 17.54
CA CYS A 192 -17.90 4.80 17.43
C CYS A 192 -19.17 5.09 16.63
N TYR A 193 -20.02 6.01 17.10
CA TYR A 193 -21.21 6.41 16.34
C TYR A 193 -20.90 6.94 14.93
N TRP A 194 -19.72 7.52 14.75
CA TRP A 194 -19.24 8.03 13.47
C TRP A 194 -18.51 6.97 12.64
N GLY A 195 -18.21 5.82 13.23
CA GLY A 195 -17.51 4.68 12.62
C GLY A 195 -16.30 5.08 11.78
N LYS A 196 -16.19 4.50 10.59
CA LYS A 196 -15.12 4.80 9.62
C LYS A 196 -15.00 6.26 9.21
N ASN A 197 -16.06 7.05 9.39
CA ASN A 197 -16.11 8.48 9.06
C ASN A 197 -15.75 9.40 10.24
N CYS A 198 -15.42 8.85 11.41
CA CYS A 198 -15.03 9.66 12.58
C CYS A 198 -13.81 10.52 12.27
N ARG A 199 -13.91 11.84 12.41
CA ARG A 199 -12.76 12.75 12.25
C ARG A 199 -11.87 12.79 13.48
N THR A 200 -12.46 12.61 14.66
CA THR A 200 -11.76 12.65 15.96
C THR A 200 -10.72 11.54 16.09
N GLN A 201 -10.94 10.40 15.45
CA GLN A 201 -10.05 9.23 15.50
C GLN A 201 -8.62 9.53 15.03
N LYS A 202 -8.44 10.52 14.14
CA LYS A 202 -7.14 10.82 13.52
C LYS A 202 -6.16 11.50 14.48
N ASN A 203 -6.69 12.38 15.34
CA ASN A 203 -5.88 13.32 16.12
C ASN A 203 -6.08 13.20 17.64
N LYS A 204 -6.97 12.31 18.10
CA LYS A 204 -7.24 12.09 19.54
C LYS A 204 -6.95 10.64 19.90
N PRO A 205 -5.73 10.30 20.32
CA PRO A 205 -5.32 8.93 20.63
C PRO A 205 -6.25 8.23 21.62
N HIS A 206 -6.65 8.92 22.69
CA HIS A 206 -7.60 8.38 23.67
C HIS A 206 -8.97 8.00 23.06
N HIS A 207 -9.44 8.75 22.05
CA HIS A 207 -10.68 8.41 21.35
C HIS A 207 -10.50 7.18 20.46
N ALA A 208 -9.40 7.12 19.71
CA ALA A 208 -9.04 5.99 18.86
C ALA A 208 -8.85 4.68 19.66
N GLN A 209 -8.27 4.80 20.86
CA GLN A 209 -8.07 3.66 21.76
C GLN A 209 -9.38 3.12 22.34
N ASN A 210 -10.32 4.00 22.72
CA ASN A 210 -11.52 3.60 23.44
C ASN A 210 -12.68 3.12 22.56
N PHE A 211 -12.72 3.52 21.29
CA PHE A 211 -13.80 3.18 20.37
C PHE A 211 -13.28 2.39 19.16
N ASN A 212 -14.09 1.45 18.67
CA ASN A 212 -13.86 0.80 17.39
C ASN A 212 -14.26 1.76 16.26
N HIS A 213 -13.41 1.86 15.22
CA HIS A 213 -13.70 2.62 14.00
C HIS A 213 -13.79 1.74 12.74
N VAL A 214 -13.55 0.43 12.87
CA VAL A 214 -13.83 -0.57 11.84
C VAL A 214 -15.29 -0.99 11.96
N CYS A 215 -16.18 -0.02 11.73
CA CYS A 215 -17.63 -0.13 11.80
C CYS A 215 -18.29 0.96 10.95
N GLU A 216 -19.57 0.77 10.64
CA GLU A 216 -20.35 1.75 9.88
C GLU A 216 -20.81 2.92 10.76
N GLN A 217 -21.04 4.07 10.13
CA GLN A 217 -21.60 5.25 10.80
C GLN A 217 -23.08 5.01 11.13
N THR A 218 -23.46 5.25 12.39
CA THR A 218 -24.83 5.06 12.88
C THR A 218 -25.54 6.36 13.23
N ARG A 219 -24.81 7.49 13.33
CA ARG A 219 -25.38 8.83 13.54
C ARG A 219 -24.93 9.80 12.45
N THR A 220 -25.84 10.65 11.98
CA THR A 220 -25.55 11.70 10.97
C THR A 220 -25.69 13.12 11.52
N SER A 221 -25.98 13.27 12.83
CA SER A 221 -26.32 14.52 13.53
C SER A 221 -25.30 14.92 14.59
#